data_AF-A0A654LWW3-F1
#
_entry.id   AF-A0A654LWW3-F1
#
_cell.length_a   1.000
_cell.length_b   1.000
_cell.length_c   1.000
_cell.angle_alpha   90.00
_cell.angle_beta   90.00
_cell.angle_gamma   90.00
#
_symmetry.space_group_name_H-M   'P 1'
#
loop_
_entity.id
_entity.type
_entity.pdbx_description
1 polymer ?
#
loop_
_entity_poly.entity_id
_entity_poly.type
_entity_poly.pdbx_seq_one_letter_code
_entity_poly.pdbx_strand_id
1 'polypeptide(L)'
;MTAITHKISEFLQQSYQKYYYIISLNKNLLISGTIGFLSSVIIAHFSAQYSLNYVLNSALTVITGFLTYKIVFSILFHLDNKQKYTKIYSGKINFHALRKILIKMIFASSVFDIVNNLTRFFLIIQLLKLDYSAVEAATISSLIASLLSYGIINLIAKYIHLFSQKN
;
A
#
# COMPACT_ATOMS: atom_id res chain seq x y z
N MET A 1 4.07 38.81 21.30
CA MET A 1 4.81 37.54 21.04
C MET A 1 3.88 36.35 20.75
N THR A 2 2.59 36.58 20.46
CA THR A 2 1.53 35.54 20.37
C THR A 2 1.00 35.29 18.96
N ALA A 3 1.01 36.31 18.08
CA ALA A 3 0.48 36.18 16.71
C ALA A 3 1.40 35.36 15.78
N ILE A 4 2.72 35.46 15.96
CA ILE A 4 3.70 34.75 15.13
C ILE A 4 3.68 33.25 15.45
N THR A 5 3.64 32.90 16.74
CA THR A 5 3.56 31.52 17.22
C THR A 5 2.26 30.84 16.78
N HIS A 6 1.13 31.55 16.82
CA HIS A 6 -0.16 31.07 16.31
C HIS A 6 -0.12 30.80 14.80
N LYS A 7 0.45 31.73 14.02
CA LYS A 7 0.57 31.58 12.57
C LYS A 7 1.50 30.43 12.18
N ILE A 8 2.56 30.21 12.94
CA ILE A 8 3.46 29.06 12.78
C ILE A 8 2.73 27.75 13.13
N SER A 9 1.98 27.69 14.23
CA SER A 9 1.23 26.49 14.59
C SER A 9 0.14 26.14 13.57
N GLU A 10 -0.59 27.12 13.04
CA GLU A 10 -1.58 26.88 11.98
C GLU A 10 -0.93 26.39 10.69
N PHE A 11 0.21 26.97 10.29
CA PHE A 11 0.96 26.53 9.11
C PHE A 11 1.49 25.10 9.27
N LEU A 12 2.04 24.77 10.44
CA LEU A 12 2.49 23.42 10.76
C LEU A 12 1.33 22.43 10.80
N GLN A 13 0.18 22.83 11.36
CA GLN A 13 -1.02 21.99 11.44
C GLN A 13 -1.64 21.77 10.06
N GLN A 14 -1.73 22.79 9.20
CA GLN A 14 -2.16 22.64 7.81
C GLN A 14 -1.21 21.76 7.00
N SER A 15 0.10 21.96 7.15
CA SER A 15 1.10 21.13 6.48
C SER A 15 1.01 19.68 6.96
N TYR A 16 0.90 19.46 8.27
CA TYR A 16 0.71 18.15 8.86
C TYR A 16 -0.55 17.48 8.31
N GLN A 17 -1.70 18.15 8.31
CA GLN A 17 -2.95 17.59 7.77
C GLN A 17 -2.84 17.25 6.27
N LYS A 18 -2.11 18.07 5.49
CA LYS A 18 -1.88 17.84 4.06
C LYS A 18 -1.06 16.58 3.80
N TYR A 19 -0.01 16.32 4.59
CA TYR A 19 0.86 15.14 4.42
C TYR A 19 0.39 13.91 5.21
N TYR A 20 -0.35 14.10 6.29
CA TYR A 20 -0.85 13.04 7.17
C TYR A 20 -1.62 11.99 6.38
N TYR A 21 -2.41 12.43 5.40
CA TYR A 21 -3.15 11.49 4.55
C TYR A 21 -2.20 10.57 3.77
N ILE A 22 -1.21 11.16 3.09
CA ILE A 22 -0.27 10.41 2.24
C ILE A 22 0.53 9.44 3.12
N ILE A 23 0.95 9.91 4.30
CA ILE A 23 1.69 9.11 5.27
C ILE A 23 0.83 7.97 5.82
N SER A 24 -0.43 8.22 6.21
CA SER A 24 -1.34 7.18 6.71
C SER A 24 -1.65 6.14 5.64
N LEU A 25 -1.88 6.55 4.39
CA LEU A 25 -2.09 5.63 3.28
C LEU A 25 -0.86 4.74 3.05
N ASN A 26 0.34 5.34 2.97
CA ASN A 26 1.59 4.61 2.77
C ASN A 26 1.90 3.68 3.93
N LYS A 27 1.67 4.12 5.18
CA LYS A 27 1.80 3.30 6.39
C LYS A 27 0.91 2.07 6.29
N ASN A 28 -0.37 2.26 5.94
CA ASN A 28 -1.32 1.16 5.84
C ASN A 28 -0.96 0.19 4.71
N LEU A 29 -0.53 0.71 3.55
CA LEU A 29 -0.03 -0.12 2.43
C LEU A 29 1.19 -0.94 2.85
N LEU A 30 2.14 -0.34 3.55
CA LEU A 30 3.37 -1.00 3.99
C LEU A 30 3.08 -2.13 5.00
N ILE A 31 2.29 -1.84 6.03
CA ILE A 31 1.94 -2.82 7.07
C ILE A 31 1.15 -3.99 6.46
N SER A 32 0.11 -3.67 5.68
CA SER A 32 -0.74 -4.69 5.07
C SER A 32 -0.01 -5.53 4.03
N GLY A 33 0.85 -4.91 3.20
CA GLY A 33 1.68 -5.61 2.23
C GLY A 33 2.66 -6.56 2.91
N THR A 34 3.26 -6.13 4.02
CA THR A 34 4.16 -6.98 4.83
C THR A 34 3.42 -8.18 5.42
N ILE A 35 2.23 -7.96 6.00
CA ILE A 35 1.42 -9.05 6.58
C ILE A 35 0.93 -10.02 5.49
N GLY A 36 0.50 -9.52 4.34
CA GLY A 36 0.14 -10.34 3.19
C GLY A 36 1.30 -11.21 2.69
N PHE A 37 2.50 -10.62 2.57
CA PHE A 37 3.71 -11.35 2.21
C PHE A 37 4.06 -12.46 3.21
N LEU A 38 4.08 -12.15 4.51
CA LEU A 38 4.35 -13.14 5.56
C LEU A 38 3.32 -14.28 5.55
N SER A 39 2.05 -13.94 5.35
CA SER A 39 0.96 -14.92 5.21
C SER A 39 1.19 -15.85 4.01
N SER A 40 1.59 -15.31 2.85
CA SER A 40 1.98 -16.14 1.69
C SER A 40 3.11 -17.10 2.02
N VAL A 41 4.17 -16.63 2.69
CA VAL A 41 5.32 -17.48 3.05
C VAL A 41 4.90 -18.62 3.98
N ILE A 42 4.06 -18.34 4.98
CA ILE A 42 3.55 -19.36 5.91
C ILE A 42 2.74 -20.42 5.15
N ILE A 43 1.82 -20.00 4.27
CA ILE A 43 1.01 -20.94 3.47
C ILE A 43 1.88 -21.75 2.52
N ALA A 44 2.83 -21.13 1.83
CA ALA A 44 3.74 -21.84 0.92
C ALA A 44 4.54 -22.93 1.66
N HIS A 45 5.03 -22.62 2.87
CA HIS A 45 5.78 -23.58 3.68
C HIS A 45 4.88 -24.73 4.16
N PHE A 46 3.68 -24.42 4.67
CA PHE A 46 2.72 -25.42 5.11
C PHE A 46 2.29 -26.31 3.94
N SER A 47 1.85 -25.73 2.83
CA SER A 47 1.41 -26.48 1.65
C SER A 47 2.49 -27.36 1.02
N ALA A 48 3.77 -26.99 1.13
CA ALA A 48 4.89 -27.83 0.71
C ALA A 48 5.06 -29.07 1.62
N GLN A 49 4.79 -28.96 2.92
CA GLN A 49 4.83 -30.11 3.85
C GLN A 49 3.73 -31.14 3.57
N TYR A 50 2.58 -30.71 3.05
CA TYR A 50 1.46 -31.61 2.69
C TYR A 50 1.54 -32.17 1.26
N SER A 51 2.67 -32.00 0.56
CA SER A 51 2.89 -32.51 -0.80
C SER A 51 1.80 -32.09 -1.80
N LEU A 52 1.26 -30.87 -1.65
CA LEU A 52 0.28 -30.34 -2.61
C LEU A 52 0.92 -30.17 -3.98
N ASN A 53 0.14 -30.40 -5.05
CA ASN A 53 0.57 -30.13 -6.42
C ASN A 53 1.15 -28.70 -6.54
N TYR A 54 2.29 -28.54 -7.23
CA TYR A 54 2.99 -27.26 -7.36
C TYR A 54 2.10 -26.11 -7.85
N VAL A 55 1.17 -26.38 -8.78
CA VAL A 55 0.22 -25.39 -9.30
C VAL A 55 -0.76 -24.98 -8.22
N LEU A 56 -1.29 -25.94 -7.46
CA LEU A 56 -2.23 -25.67 -6.37
C LEU A 56 -1.55 -24.93 -5.21
N ASN A 57 -0.33 -25.32 -4.85
CA ASN A 57 0.48 -24.63 -3.85
C ASN A 57 0.73 -23.17 -4.23
N SER A 58 1.16 -22.94 -5.48
CA SER A 58 1.39 -21.59 -5.99
C SER A 58 0.12 -20.75 -5.97
N ALA A 59 -1.01 -21.30 -6.46
CA ALA A 59 -2.29 -20.61 -6.47
C ALA A 59 -2.76 -20.26 -5.05
N LEU A 60 -2.72 -21.20 -4.11
CA LEU A 60 -3.10 -20.97 -2.71
C LEU A 60 -2.22 -19.90 -2.05
N THR A 61 -0.91 -19.95 -2.28
CA THR A 61 0.05 -18.99 -1.74
C THR A 61 -0.25 -17.56 -2.22
N VAL A 62 -0.47 -17.39 -3.52
CA VAL A 62 -0.72 -16.09 -4.14
C VAL A 62 -2.08 -15.55 -3.71
N ILE A 63 -3.13 -16.37 -3.78
CA ILE A 63 -4.50 -15.99 -3.41
C ILE A 63 -4.56 -15.60 -1.93
N THR A 64 -3.94 -16.38 -1.04
CA THR A 64 -3.97 -16.10 0.39
C THR A 64 -3.24 -14.81 0.72
N GLY A 65 -2.03 -14.60 0.19
CA GLY A 65 -1.30 -13.35 0.42
C GLY A 65 -2.07 -12.12 -0.07
N PHE A 66 -2.66 -12.22 -1.26
CA PHE A 66 -3.46 -11.14 -1.83
C PHE A 66 -4.71 -10.83 -0.99
N LEU A 67 -5.46 -11.85 -0.58
CA LEU A 67 -6.65 -11.67 0.28
C LEU A 67 -6.28 -11.11 1.64
N THR A 68 -5.26 -11.66 2.30
CA THR A 68 -4.78 -11.19 3.60
C THR A 68 -4.35 -9.72 3.51
N TYR A 69 -3.55 -9.38 2.49
CA TYR A 69 -3.17 -7.99 2.21
C TYR A 69 -4.41 -7.08 2.11
N LYS A 70 -5.37 -7.42 1.25
CA LYS A 70 -6.56 -6.59 1.03
C LYS A 70 -7.43 -6.43 2.27
N ILE A 71 -7.60 -7.49 3.06
CA ILE A 71 -8.40 -7.47 4.29
C ILE A 71 -7.73 -6.56 5.33
N VAL A 72 -6.46 -6.81 5.64
CA VAL A 72 -5.71 -6.04 6.63
C VAL A 72 -5.63 -4.56 6.24
N PHE A 73 -5.37 -4.29 4.96
CA PHE A 73 -5.35 -2.94 4.44
C PHE A 73 -6.70 -2.23 4.62
N SER A 74 -7.80 -2.91 4.29
CA SER A 74 -9.15 -2.36 4.43
C SER A 74 -9.48 -2.02 5.89
N ILE A 75 -9.08 -2.88 6.84
CA ILE A 75 -9.26 -2.65 8.28
C ILE A 75 -8.45 -1.42 8.72
N LEU A 76 -7.15 -1.38 8.45
CA LEU A 76 -6.29 -0.25 8.82
C LEU A 76 -6.76 1.06 8.19
N PHE A 77 -7.15 1.01 6.93
CA PHE A 77 -7.69 2.15 6.21
C PHE A 77 -9.00 2.64 6.83
N HIS A 78 -9.90 1.73 7.21
CA HIS A 78 -11.15 2.06 7.88
C HIS A 78 -10.89 2.75 9.21
N LEU A 79 -10.00 2.21 10.05
CA LEU A 79 -9.65 2.79 11.34
C LEU A 79 -9.10 4.21 11.19
N ASP A 80 -8.22 4.44 10.23
CA ASP A 80 -7.59 5.76 10.01
C ASP A 80 -8.53 6.79 9.37
N ASN A 81 -9.59 6.37 8.67
CA ASN A 81 -10.46 7.27 7.88
C ASN A 81 -11.95 7.27 8.28
N LYS A 82 -12.34 6.49 9.29
CA LYS A 82 -13.74 6.32 9.75
C LYS A 82 -14.52 7.63 9.85
N GLN A 83 -13.91 8.64 10.47
CA GLN A 83 -14.55 9.94 10.72
C GLN A 83 -14.94 10.70 9.44
N LYS A 84 -14.36 10.36 8.27
CA LYS A 84 -14.58 11.09 7.01
C LYS A 84 -15.79 10.60 6.21
N TYR A 85 -16.27 9.39 6.45
CA TYR A 85 -17.44 8.84 5.78
C TYR A 85 -18.54 8.42 6.76
N THR A 86 -18.31 8.49 8.07
CA THR A 86 -19.37 8.39 9.08
C THR A 86 -19.97 9.77 9.33
N LYS A 87 -21.29 9.93 9.13
CA LYS A 87 -21.96 11.20 9.45
C LYS A 87 -21.86 11.49 10.94
N ILE A 88 -21.26 12.63 11.29
CA ILE A 88 -20.94 13.07 12.67
C ILE A 88 -22.15 12.95 13.61
N TYR A 89 -23.35 13.27 13.12
CA TYR A 89 -24.55 13.33 13.96
C TYR A 89 -25.46 12.09 13.90
N SER A 90 -25.28 11.19 12.93
CA SER A 90 -26.16 10.02 12.78
C SER A 90 -25.46 8.68 12.83
N GLY A 91 -24.12 8.65 12.83
CA GLY A 91 -23.34 7.43 12.75
C GLY A 91 -23.51 6.66 11.44
N LYS A 92 -24.37 7.11 10.53
CA LYS A 92 -24.64 6.42 9.26
C LYS A 92 -23.47 6.59 8.30
N ILE A 93 -23.09 5.49 7.67
CA ILE A 93 -22.04 5.44 6.66
C ILE A 93 -22.55 6.13 5.39
N ASN A 94 -21.82 7.13 4.91
CA ASN A 94 -21.99 7.71 3.59
C ASN A 94 -21.33 6.78 2.57
N PHE A 95 -22.11 5.83 2.03
CA PHE A 95 -21.65 4.85 1.04
C PHE A 95 -21.06 5.50 -0.22
N HIS A 96 -21.55 6.67 -0.64
CA HIS A 96 -21.00 7.37 -1.79
C HIS A 96 -19.57 7.89 -1.51
N ALA A 97 -19.36 8.47 -0.33
CA ALA A 97 -18.03 8.88 0.11
C ALA A 97 -17.09 7.68 0.27
N LEU A 98 -17.57 6.59 0.89
CA LEU A 98 -16.82 5.34 1.05
C LEU A 98 -16.41 4.76 -0.31
N ARG A 99 -17.33 4.64 -1.27
CA ARG A 99 -17.04 4.11 -2.62
C ARG A 99 -15.98 4.95 -3.35
N LYS A 100 -16.09 6.29 -3.30
CA LYS A 100 -15.11 7.18 -3.92
C LYS A 100 -13.71 7.00 -3.33
N ILE A 101 -13.62 6.80 -2.03
CA ILE A 101 -12.37 6.55 -1.32
C ILE A 101 -11.81 5.17 -1.67
N LEU A 102 -12.64 4.12 -1.69
CA LEU A 102 -12.24 2.76 -2.07
C LEU A 102 -11.72 2.69 -3.51
N ILE A 103 -12.36 3.35 -4.47
CA ILE A 103 -11.89 3.37 -5.87
C ILE A 103 -10.50 4.00 -5.96
N LYS A 104 -10.31 5.15 -5.30
CA LYS A 104 -9.01 5.85 -5.22
C LYS A 104 -7.94 4.96 -4.60
N MET A 105 -8.32 4.22 -3.56
CA MET A 105 -7.44 3.32 -2.83
C MET A 105 -7.05 2.08 -3.67
N ILE A 106 -8.01 1.44 -4.34
CA ILE A 106 -7.75 0.32 -5.25
C ILE A 106 -6.85 0.78 -6.38
N PHE A 107 -7.15 1.94 -6.98
CA PHE A 107 -6.32 2.51 -8.03
C PHE A 107 -4.87 2.74 -7.58
N ALA A 108 -4.68 3.36 -6.40
CA ALA A 108 -3.35 3.61 -5.87
C ALA A 108 -2.59 2.30 -5.59
N SER A 109 -3.22 1.33 -4.92
CA SER A 109 -2.64 -0.02 -4.71
C SER A 109 -2.27 -0.69 -6.03
N SER A 110 -3.16 -0.67 -7.02
CA SER A 110 -2.90 -1.31 -8.31
C SER A 110 -1.71 -0.68 -9.03
N VAL A 111 -1.57 0.64 -8.99
CA VAL A 111 -0.40 1.31 -9.56
C VAL A 111 0.88 0.90 -8.84
N PHE A 112 0.88 0.88 -7.51
CA PHE A 112 2.01 0.39 -6.72
C PHE A 112 2.37 -1.05 -7.12
N ASP A 113 1.40 -1.95 -7.16
CA ASP A 113 1.58 -3.36 -7.45
C ASP A 113 2.14 -3.59 -8.87
N ILE A 114 1.63 -2.84 -9.86
CA ILE A 114 2.08 -2.91 -11.26
C ILE A 114 3.52 -2.45 -11.37
N VAL A 115 3.85 -1.28 -10.82
CA VAL A 115 5.21 -0.72 -10.87
C VAL A 115 6.18 -1.65 -10.16
N ASN A 116 5.81 -2.16 -8.98
CA ASN A 116 6.68 -3.03 -8.19
C ASN A 116 6.99 -4.33 -8.93
N ASN A 117 5.97 -5.01 -9.44
CA ASN A 117 6.16 -6.29 -10.11
C ASN A 117 6.89 -6.17 -11.44
N LEU A 118 6.58 -5.15 -12.26
CA LEU A 118 7.28 -4.92 -13.52
C LEU A 118 8.75 -4.57 -13.27
N THR A 119 9.02 -3.63 -12.37
CA THR A 119 10.40 -3.22 -12.04
C THR A 119 11.20 -4.41 -11.51
N ARG A 120 10.62 -5.19 -10.59
CA ARG A 120 11.28 -6.38 -10.05
C ARG A 120 11.59 -7.42 -11.13
N PHE A 121 10.64 -7.68 -12.03
CA PHE A 121 10.83 -8.62 -13.14
C PHE A 121 12.01 -8.22 -14.03
N PHE A 122 12.07 -6.96 -14.47
CA PHE A 122 13.18 -6.48 -15.30
C PHE A 122 14.52 -6.49 -14.55
N LEU A 123 14.54 -6.07 -13.28
CA LEU A 123 15.77 -6.06 -12.48
C LEU A 123 16.33 -7.46 -12.23
N ILE A 124 15.48 -8.45 -11.96
CA ILE A 124 15.93 -9.85 -11.81
C ILE A 124 16.62 -10.32 -13.09
N ILE A 125 16.03 -10.08 -14.27
CA ILE A 125 16.64 -10.47 -15.56
C ILE A 125 18.00 -9.82 -15.74
N GLN A 126 18.14 -8.53 -15.44
CA GLN A 126 19.41 -7.81 -15.61
C GLN A 126 20.46 -8.27 -14.60
N LEU A 127 20.09 -8.48 -13.33
CA LEU A 127 21.02 -8.94 -12.29
C LEU A 127 21.51 -10.37 -12.54
N LEU A 128 20.63 -11.26 -13.00
CA LEU A 128 21.03 -12.62 -13.39
C LEU A 128 21.99 -12.63 -14.58
N LYS A 129 21.86 -11.69 -15.53
CA LYS A 129 22.82 -11.52 -16.64
C LYS A 129 24.17 -10.98 -16.20
N LEU A 130 24.25 -10.41 -14.99
CA LEU A 130 25.48 -9.92 -14.36
C LEU A 130 26.07 -10.96 -13.39
N ASP A 131 25.65 -12.23 -13.49
CA ASP A 131 26.09 -13.36 -12.67
C ASP A 131 25.82 -13.23 -11.17
N TYR A 132 24.84 -12.41 -10.76
CA TYR A 132 24.33 -12.43 -9.38
C TYR A 132 23.57 -13.73 -9.11
N SER A 133 23.65 -14.25 -7.88
CA SER A 133 22.84 -15.40 -7.48
C SER A 133 21.35 -15.06 -7.51
N ALA A 134 20.49 -16.07 -7.69
CA ALA A 134 19.04 -15.88 -7.73
C ALA A 134 18.49 -15.22 -6.45
N VAL A 135 19.09 -15.51 -5.29
CA VAL A 135 18.68 -14.94 -4.01
C VAL A 135 19.08 -13.46 -3.91
N GLU A 136 20.30 -13.11 -4.32
CA GLU A 136 20.78 -11.72 -4.33
C GLU A 136 19.97 -10.88 -5.34
N ALA A 137 19.78 -11.40 -6.55
CA ALA A 137 18.99 -10.75 -7.58
C ALA A 137 17.54 -10.49 -7.11
N ALA A 138 16.89 -11.48 -6.49
CA ALA A 138 15.55 -11.32 -5.94
C ALA A 138 15.49 -10.28 -4.82
N THR A 139 16.50 -10.23 -3.95
CA THR A 139 16.55 -9.31 -2.81
C THR A 139 16.76 -7.88 -3.26
N ILE A 140 17.80 -7.63 -4.07
CA ILE A 140 18.15 -6.30 -4.59
C ILE A 140 17.00 -5.75 -5.44
N SER A 141 16.46 -6.55 -6.35
CA SER A 141 15.34 -6.15 -7.19
C SER A 141 14.10 -5.79 -6.38
N SER A 142 13.77 -6.55 -5.33
CA SER A 142 12.61 -6.29 -4.48
C SER A 142 12.77 -4.98 -3.69
N LEU A 143 13.96 -4.69 -3.18
CA LEU A 143 14.24 -3.43 -2.47
C LEU A 143 14.11 -2.23 -3.40
N ILE A 144 14.78 -2.27 -4.56
CA ILE A 144 14.76 -1.16 -5.53
C ILE A 144 13.34 -0.95 -6.07
N ALA A 145 12.64 -2.02 -6.47
CA ALA A 145 11.28 -1.94 -6.98
C ALA A 145 10.31 -1.35 -5.95
N SER A 146 10.46 -1.70 -4.68
CA SER A 146 9.64 -1.15 -3.60
C SER A 146 9.86 0.36 -3.47
N LEU A 147 11.12 0.81 -3.39
CA LEU A 147 11.46 2.24 -3.30
C LEU A 147 10.90 3.04 -4.48
N LEU A 148 11.03 2.49 -5.70
CA LEU A 148 10.55 3.12 -6.93
C LEU A 148 9.03 3.22 -6.95
N SER A 149 8.34 2.17 -6.50
CA SER A 149 6.87 2.14 -6.39
C SER A 149 6.34 3.14 -5.36
N TYR A 150 6.99 3.27 -4.21
CA TYR A 150 6.68 4.31 -3.23
C TYR A 150 6.94 5.72 -3.78
N GLY A 151 8.01 5.90 -4.56
CA GLY A 151 8.28 7.17 -5.25
C GLY A 151 7.16 7.54 -6.22
N ILE A 152 6.75 6.61 -7.08
CA ILE A 152 5.72 6.83 -8.10
C ILE A 152 4.36 7.10 -7.46
N ILE A 153 3.95 6.34 -6.43
CA ILE A 153 2.64 6.58 -5.80
C ILE A 153 2.59 7.93 -5.08
N ASN A 154 3.70 8.37 -4.48
CA ASN A 154 3.80 9.70 -3.88
C ASN A 154 3.70 10.81 -4.92
N LEU A 155 4.33 10.64 -6.09
CA LEU A 155 4.20 11.57 -7.22
C LEU A 155 2.76 11.63 -7.74
N ILE A 156 2.12 10.48 -7.94
CA ILE A 156 0.73 10.38 -8.42
C ILE A 156 -0.24 10.98 -7.41
N ALA A 157 -0.06 10.70 -6.12
CA ALA A 157 -0.87 11.29 -5.05
C ALA A 157 -0.78 12.83 -5.05
N LYS A 158 0.42 13.36 -5.30
CA LYS A 158 0.68 14.81 -5.42
C LYS A 158 0.07 15.39 -6.71
N TYR A 159 0.17 14.70 -7.85
CA TYR A 159 -0.24 15.23 -9.16
C TYR A 159 -1.76 15.16 -9.39
N ILE A 160 -2.40 14.06 -8.98
CA ILE A 160 -3.83 13.84 -9.18
C ILE A 160 -4.67 14.58 -8.12
N HIS A 161 -4.04 15.25 -7.15
CA HIS A 161 -4.73 15.76 -5.97
C HIS A 161 -5.64 14.67 -5.39
N LEU A 162 -5.10 13.46 -5.29
CA LEU A 162 -5.89 12.24 -5.02
C LEU A 162 -6.67 12.38 -3.69
N PHE A 163 -6.25 13.32 -2.83
CA PHE A 163 -6.87 13.67 -1.54
C PHE A 163 -7.32 15.13 -1.39
N SER A 164 -7.26 15.95 -2.44
CA SER A 164 -7.85 17.28 -2.38
C SER A 164 -9.37 17.16 -2.44
N GLN A 165 -10.06 17.56 -1.37
CA GLN A 165 -11.47 17.92 -1.46
C GLN A 165 -11.55 19.14 -2.37
N LYS A 166 -12.08 18.94 -3.58
CA LYS A 166 -12.58 20.04 -4.38
C LYS A 166 -13.72 20.66 -3.56
N ASN A 167 -13.47 21.82 -2.97
CA ASN A 167 -14.52 22.73 -2.51
C ASN A 167 -15.37 23.13 -3.71
#